data_AF-A0A941EAB8-F1
#
_entry.id   AF-A0A941EAB8-F1
#
_cell.length_a   1.000
_cell.length_b   1.000
_cell.length_c   1.000
_cell.angle_alpha   90.00
_cell.angle_beta   90.00
_cell.angle_gamma   90.00
#
_symmetry.space_group_name_H-M   'P 1'
#
loop_
_entity.id
_entity.type
_entity.pdbx_description
1 polymer ?
#
loop_
_entity_poly.entity_id
_entity_poly.type
_entity_poly.pdbx_seq_one_letter_code
_entity_poly.pdbx_strand_id
1 'polypeptide(L)'
;MSEIEHDPSAVREYERTLAEVAGQLAVDEAEETVALAWIYELDEMRREGLRLALTARIAERTARETLRAAQVAGRPGEIIRAHNRFAQIEAETVDGLDRADAVLATVDAALDAVCRAALDRGRRNEQAQLRLHAAWAAAYGPRD
;
A
#
# COMPACT_ATOMS: atom_id res chain seq x y z
N MET A 1 -49.73 -1.17 -31.96
CA MET A 1 -48.55 -1.33 -31.08
C MET A 1 -47.60 -2.22 -31.83
N SER A 2 -46.50 -1.69 -32.36
CA SER A 2 -45.50 -2.50 -33.04
C SER A 2 -44.79 -3.33 -31.98
N GLU A 3 -44.82 -4.66 -32.09
CA GLU A 3 -43.84 -5.49 -31.40
C GLU A 3 -42.47 -5.02 -31.88
N ILE A 4 -41.64 -4.57 -30.94
CA ILE A 4 -40.24 -4.32 -31.23
C ILE A 4 -39.64 -5.72 -31.39
N GLU A 5 -39.43 -6.12 -32.64
CA GLU A 5 -38.78 -7.39 -32.96
C GLU A 5 -37.29 -7.22 -32.63
N HIS A 6 -36.90 -7.66 -31.43
CA HIS A 6 -35.51 -7.62 -30.98
C HIS A 6 -34.69 -8.67 -31.75
N ASP A 7 -33.52 -8.28 -32.26
CA ASP A 7 -32.59 -9.20 -32.90
C ASP A 7 -32.12 -10.27 -31.87
N PRO A 8 -32.48 -11.56 -32.05
CA PRO A 8 -32.12 -12.62 -31.10
C PRO A 8 -30.61 -12.85 -30.99
N SER A 9 -29.82 -12.41 -31.97
CA SER A 9 -28.36 -12.45 -31.89
C SER A 9 -27.82 -11.35 -30.98
N ALA A 10 -28.37 -10.13 -31.07
CA ALA A 10 -27.99 -9.00 -30.24
C ALA A 10 -28.37 -9.21 -28.77
N VAL A 11 -29.54 -9.81 -28.49
CA VAL A 11 -29.96 -10.16 -27.13
C VAL A 11 -29.00 -11.18 -26.48
N ARG A 12 -28.58 -12.22 -27.22
CA ARG A 12 -27.61 -13.21 -26.71
C ARG A 12 -26.24 -12.59 -26.43
N GLU A 13 -25.80 -11.66 -27.26
CA GLU A 13 -24.54 -10.94 -27.06
C GLU A 13 -24.60 -10.04 -25.82
N TYR A 14 -25.74 -9.38 -25.58
CA TYR A 14 -25.98 -8.63 -24.35
C TYR A 14 -25.94 -9.52 -23.11
N GLU A 15 -26.66 -10.65 -23.11
CA GLU A 15 -26.68 -11.59 -21.97
C GLU A 15 -25.29 -12.15 -21.67
N ARG A 16 -24.51 -12.48 -22.70
CA ARG A 16 -23.11 -12.90 -22.57
C ARG A 16 -22.26 -11.81 -21.94
N THR A 17 -22.35 -10.59 -22.46
CA THR A 17 -21.61 -9.43 -21.93
C THR A 17 -22.00 -9.15 -20.49
N LEU A 18 -23.29 -9.24 -20.14
CA LEU A 18 -23.78 -9.06 -18.78
C LEU A 18 -23.18 -10.10 -17.82
N ALA A 19 -23.12 -11.37 -18.23
CA ALA A 19 -22.50 -12.43 -17.43
C ALA A 19 -20.99 -12.22 -17.25
N GLU A 20 -20.27 -11.80 -18.31
CA GLU A 20 -18.86 -11.46 -18.25
C GLU A 20 -18.59 -10.29 -17.28
N VAL A 21 -19.39 -9.23 -17.36
CA VAL A 21 -19.27 -8.06 -16.46
C VAL A 21 -19.61 -8.43 -15.01
N ALA A 22 -20.64 -9.22 -14.78
CA ALA A 22 -20.99 -9.71 -13.44
C ALA A 22 -19.86 -10.56 -12.83
N GLY A 23 -19.25 -11.44 -13.62
CA GLY A 23 -18.08 -12.21 -13.20
C GLY A 23 -16.89 -11.32 -12.85
N GLN A 24 -16.62 -10.30 -13.66
CA GLN A 24 -15.55 -9.33 -13.39
C GLN A 24 -15.78 -8.54 -12.09
N LEU A 25 -17.01 -8.07 -11.84
CA LEU A 25 -17.34 -7.34 -10.61
C LEU A 25 -17.14 -8.19 -9.34
N ALA A 26 -17.45 -9.49 -9.40
CA ALA A 26 -17.21 -10.39 -8.27
C ALA A 26 -15.71 -10.58 -7.98
N VAL A 27 -14.86 -10.64 -9.02
CA VAL A 27 -13.40 -10.67 -8.84
C VAL A 27 -12.91 -9.37 -8.22
N ASP A 28 -13.39 -8.24 -8.72
CA ASP A 28 -13.01 -6.91 -8.24
C ASP A 28 -13.37 -6.67 -6.76
N GLU A 29 -14.53 -7.17 -6.31
CA GLU A 29 -14.94 -7.13 -4.89
C GLU A 29 -14.03 -7.99 -3.99
N ALA A 30 -13.65 -9.18 -4.47
CA ALA A 30 -12.70 -10.03 -3.77
C ALA A 30 -11.31 -9.37 -3.69
N GLU A 31 -10.84 -8.75 -4.79
CA GLU A 31 -9.60 -7.98 -4.81
C GLU A 31 -9.64 -6.79 -3.83
N GLU A 32 -10.77 -6.10 -3.70
CA GLU A 32 -10.94 -4.99 -2.75
C GLU A 32 -10.83 -5.47 -1.30
N THR A 33 -11.47 -6.60 -0.98
CA THR A 33 -11.40 -7.21 0.35
C THR A 33 -9.96 -7.56 0.71
N VAL A 34 -9.22 -8.18 -0.22
CA VAL A 34 -7.81 -8.52 -0.01
C VAL A 34 -6.95 -7.25 0.10
N ALA A 35 -7.19 -6.24 -0.73
CA ALA A 35 -6.46 -4.98 -0.69
C ALA A 35 -6.64 -4.26 0.66
N LEU A 36 -7.86 -4.24 1.22
CA LEU A 36 -8.12 -3.65 2.53
C LEU A 36 -7.38 -4.38 3.65
N ALA A 37 -7.39 -5.72 3.65
CA ALA A 37 -6.62 -6.51 4.61
C ALA A 37 -5.12 -6.20 4.51
N TRP A 38 -4.60 -6.11 3.29
CA TRP A 38 -3.20 -5.79 3.02
C TRP A 38 -2.80 -4.38 3.48
N ILE A 39 -3.67 -3.38 3.33
CA ILE A 39 -3.42 -2.00 3.81
C ILE A 39 -3.19 -1.97 5.32
N TYR A 40 -3.93 -2.77 6.10
CA TYR A 40 -3.70 -2.85 7.56
C TYR A 40 -2.33 -3.43 7.90
N GLU A 41 -1.90 -4.47 7.18
CA GLU A 41 -0.55 -5.05 7.37
C GLU A 41 0.54 -4.04 7.00
N LEU A 42 0.36 -3.29 5.90
CA LEU A 42 1.29 -2.23 5.50
C LEU A 42 1.37 -1.09 6.53
N ASP A 43 0.25 -0.69 7.12
CA ASP A 43 0.24 0.33 8.17
C ASP A 43 1.00 -0.15 9.42
N GLU A 44 0.83 -1.42 9.81
CA GLU A 44 1.56 -2.00 10.93
C GLU A 44 3.08 -2.06 10.66
N MET A 45 3.47 -2.50 9.46
CA MET A 45 4.88 -2.49 9.04
C MET A 45 5.46 -1.07 9.05
N ARG A 46 4.69 -0.08 8.61
CA ARG A 46 5.11 1.33 8.64
C ARG A 46 5.36 1.82 10.07
N ARG A 47 4.44 1.51 10.98
CA ARG A 47 4.58 1.83 12.41
C ARG A 47 5.82 1.19 13.00
N GLU A 48 6.08 -0.06 12.66
CA GLU A 48 7.28 -0.77 13.14
C GLU A 48 8.58 -0.11 12.63
N GLY A 49 8.65 0.22 11.33
CA GLY A 49 9.79 0.96 10.77
C GLY A 49 10.03 2.30 11.47
N LEU A 50 8.97 3.09 11.68
CA LEU A 50 9.04 4.35 12.40
C LEU A 50 9.46 4.17 13.88
N ARG A 51 8.99 3.11 14.54
CA ARG A 51 9.33 2.78 15.93
C ARG A 51 10.80 2.41 16.07
N LEU A 52 11.34 1.64 15.13
CA LEU A 52 12.77 1.31 15.07
C LEU A 52 13.62 2.58 14.92
N ALA A 53 13.28 3.43 13.95
CA ALA A 53 13.99 4.68 13.72
C ALA A 53 13.95 5.61 14.95
N LEU A 54 12.78 5.76 15.58
CA LEU A 54 12.64 6.59 16.78
C LEU A 54 13.48 6.05 17.94
N THR A 55 13.43 4.73 18.17
CA THR A 55 14.18 4.07 19.25
C THR A 55 15.69 4.24 19.07
N ALA A 56 16.19 4.07 17.85
CA ALA A 56 17.59 4.27 17.49
C ALA A 56 18.03 5.72 17.77
N ARG A 57 17.23 6.72 17.35
CA ARG A 57 17.52 8.14 17.59
C ARG A 57 17.52 8.52 19.06
N ILE A 58 16.60 7.99 19.86
CA ILE A 58 16.56 8.22 21.32
C ILE A 58 17.82 7.62 21.97
N ALA A 59 18.22 6.41 21.59
CA ALA A 59 19.41 5.76 22.11
C ALA A 59 20.68 6.57 21.78
N GLU A 60 20.86 6.98 20.52
CA GLU A 60 21.96 7.81 20.04
C GLU A 60 22.06 9.11 20.85
N ARG A 61 20.93 9.81 21.01
CA ARG A 61 20.87 11.07 21.78
C ARG A 61 21.26 10.86 23.24
N THR A 62 20.71 9.84 23.88
CA THR A 62 20.98 9.53 25.30
C THR A 62 22.46 9.18 25.50
N ALA A 63 23.04 8.41 24.59
CA ALA A 63 24.45 8.07 24.61
C ALA A 63 25.34 9.32 24.46
N ARG A 64 24.96 10.23 23.55
CA ARG A 64 25.67 11.51 23.33
C ARG A 64 25.63 12.40 24.57
N GLU A 65 24.47 12.50 25.22
CA GLU A 65 24.30 13.27 26.46
C GLU A 65 25.14 12.67 27.60
N THR A 66 25.19 11.34 27.71
CA THR A 66 26.03 10.63 28.69
C THR A 66 27.53 10.89 28.47
N LEU A 67 27.98 10.85 27.22
CA LEU A 67 29.38 11.17 26.87
C LEU A 67 29.73 12.61 27.24
N ARG A 68 28.86 13.57 26.92
CA ARG A 68 29.06 14.98 27.29
C ARG A 68 29.15 15.16 28.81
N ALA A 69 28.27 14.51 29.57
CA ALA A 69 28.30 14.56 31.03
C ALA A 69 29.63 14.01 31.60
N ALA A 70 30.11 12.89 31.08
CA ALA A 70 31.40 12.30 31.48
C ALA A 70 32.58 13.24 31.15
N GLN A 71 32.55 13.91 30.00
CA GLN A 71 33.55 14.91 29.61
C GLN A 71 33.57 16.11 30.57
N VAL A 72 32.39 16.63 30.95
CA VAL A 72 32.27 17.73 31.92
C VAL A 72 32.78 17.32 33.31
N ALA A 73 32.50 16.08 33.74
CA ALA A 73 32.97 15.56 35.02
C ALA A 73 34.49 15.33 35.09
N GLY A 74 35.19 15.30 33.95
CA GLY A 74 36.65 15.28 33.87
C GLY A 74 37.31 13.98 34.36
N ARG A 75 36.56 12.88 34.48
CA ARG A 75 37.07 11.58 34.96
C ARG A 75 37.50 10.70 33.79
N PRO A 76 38.80 10.46 33.56
CA PRO A 76 39.29 9.79 32.34
C PRO A 76 38.68 8.39 32.12
N GLY A 77 38.54 7.60 33.19
CA GLY A 77 37.94 6.26 33.11
C GLY A 77 36.45 6.27 32.76
N GLU A 78 35.70 7.30 33.16
CA GLU A 78 34.28 7.45 32.79
C GLU A 78 34.14 7.93 31.34
N ILE A 79 35.02 8.83 30.90
CA ILE A 79 35.07 9.30 29.51
C ILE A 79 35.31 8.15 28.55
N ILE A 80 36.30 7.29 28.82
CA ILE A 80 36.62 6.13 27.96
C ILE A 80 35.41 5.18 27.88
N ARG A 81 34.78 4.86 29.01
CA ARG A 81 33.59 4.00 29.02
C ARG A 81 32.42 4.60 28.24
N ALA A 82 32.14 5.88 28.45
CA ALA A 82 31.06 6.57 27.76
C ALA A 82 31.34 6.68 26.25
N HIS A 83 32.59 6.87 25.85
CA HIS A 83 33.00 6.91 24.46
C HIS A 83 32.81 5.57 23.75
N ASN A 84 33.29 4.48 24.37
CA ASN A 84 33.10 3.12 23.83
C ASN A 84 31.61 2.77 23.71
N ARG A 85 30.81 3.13 24.73
CA ARG A 85 29.36 2.90 24.70
C ARG A 85 28.68 3.74 23.62
N PHE A 86 29.10 4.99 23.44
CA PHE A 86 28.60 5.86 22.37
C PHE A 86 28.90 5.28 20.99
N ALA A 87 30.15 4.88 20.73
CA ALA A 87 30.55 4.28 19.45
C ALA A 87 29.77 2.99 19.14
N GLN A 88 29.51 2.15 20.14
CA GLN A 88 28.66 0.98 19.97
C GLN A 88 27.23 1.37 19.59
N ILE A 89 26.62 2.30 20.33
CA ILE A 89 25.24 2.74 20.07
C ILE A 89 25.13 3.44 18.70
N GLU A 90 26.16 4.17 18.29
CA GLU A 90 26.22 4.81 16.97
C GLU A 90 26.19 3.75 15.86
N ALA A 91 26.99 2.69 15.97
CA ALA A 91 26.94 1.56 15.02
C ALA A 91 25.57 0.86 15.02
N GLU A 92 25.02 0.55 16.20
CA GLU A 92 23.67 -0.04 16.34
C GLU A 92 22.57 0.88 15.76
N THR A 93 22.76 2.20 15.85
CA THR A 93 21.81 3.20 15.32
C THR A 93 21.84 3.22 13.80
N VAL A 94 23.03 3.17 13.18
CA VAL A 94 23.15 3.08 11.72
C VAL A 94 22.44 1.82 11.21
N ASP A 95 22.77 0.66 11.79
CA ASP A 95 22.13 -0.61 11.40
C ASP A 95 20.60 -0.57 11.60
N GLY A 96 20.13 0.06 12.69
CA GLY A 96 18.72 0.20 12.99
C GLY A 96 17.98 1.13 12.02
N LEU A 97 18.62 2.23 11.60
CA LEU A 97 18.08 3.17 10.62
C LEU A 97 18.04 2.54 9.22
N ASP A 98 19.09 1.83 8.81
CA ASP A 98 19.11 1.13 7.52
C ASP A 98 17.98 0.09 7.42
N ARG A 99 17.71 -0.62 8.52
CA ARG A 99 16.56 -1.54 8.61
C ARG A 99 15.22 -0.82 8.54
N ALA A 100 15.08 0.29 9.25
CA ALA A 100 13.85 1.08 9.21
C ALA A 100 13.58 1.60 7.80
N ASP A 101 14.61 2.12 7.12
CA ASP A 101 14.51 2.61 5.74
C ASP A 101 14.14 1.48 4.77
N ALA A 102 14.70 0.28 4.92
CA ALA A 102 14.33 -0.88 4.11
C ALA A 102 12.87 -1.30 4.30
N VAL A 103 12.37 -1.29 5.54
CA VAL A 103 10.95 -1.58 5.84
C VAL A 103 10.05 -0.52 5.22
N LEU A 104 10.36 0.77 5.40
CA LEU A 104 9.57 1.86 4.86
C LEU A 104 9.57 1.87 3.32
N ALA A 105 10.70 1.61 2.68
CA ALA A 105 10.78 1.47 1.23
C ALA A 105 9.93 0.30 0.70
N THR A 106 9.87 -0.80 1.45
CA THR A 106 9.00 -1.95 1.12
C THR A 106 7.53 -1.56 1.20
N VAL A 107 7.14 -0.82 2.25
CA VAL A 107 5.79 -0.31 2.42
C VAL A 107 5.41 0.64 1.28
N ASP A 108 6.27 1.60 0.96
CA ASP A 108 6.01 2.58 -0.11
C ASP A 108 5.83 1.88 -1.47
N ALA A 109 6.70 0.91 -1.79
CA ALA A 109 6.58 0.13 -3.02
C ALA A 109 5.27 -0.69 -3.08
N ALA A 110 4.83 -1.24 -1.95
CA ALA A 110 3.57 -1.99 -1.87
C ALA A 110 2.35 -1.07 -2.00
N LEU A 111 2.36 0.12 -1.37
CA LEU A 111 1.31 1.13 -1.52
C LEU A 111 1.19 1.58 -2.98
N ASP A 112 2.32 1.84 -3.65
CA ASP A 112 2.35 2.15 -5.08
C ASP A 112 1.69 1.06 -5.94
N ALA A 113 1.99 -0.21 -5.64
CA ALA A 113 1.41 -1.34 -6.35
C ALA A 113 -0.12 -1.42 -6.14
N VAL A 114 -0.59 -1.26 -4.91
CA VAL A 114 -2.03 -1.25 -4.57
C VAL A 114 -2.75 -0.10 -5.27
N CYS A 115 -2.18 1.11 -5.25
CA CYS A 115 -2.76 2.27 -5.94
C CYS A 115 -2.86 2.06 -7.46
N ARG A 116 -1.82 1.48 -8.09
CA ARG A 116 -1.86 1.16 -9.53
C ARG A 116 -2.93 0.11 -9.84
N ALA A 117 -3.00 -0.96 -9.04
CA ALA A 117 -4.02 -1.98 -9.21
C ALA A 117 -5.45 -1.42 -9.10
N ALA A 118 -5.69 -0.51 -8.15
CA ALA A 118 -6.97 0.17 -8.00
C ALA A 118 -7.32 1.06 -9.22
N LEU A 119 -6.35 1.80 -9.76
CA LEU A 119 -6.54 2.58 -10.99
C LEU A 119 -6.85 1.70 -12.20
N ASP A 120 -6.12 0.60 -12.36
CA ASP A 120 -6.36 -0.35 -13.46
C ASP A 120 -7.72 -1.00 -13.35
N ARG A 121 -8.18 -1.31 -12.13
CA ARG A 121 -9.54 -1.79 -11.87
C ARG A 121 -10.59 -0.77 -12.30
N GLY A 122 -10.41 0.50 -11.91
CA GLY A 122 -11.30 1.60 -12.34
C GLY A 122 -11.45 1.67 -13.86
N ARG A 123 -10.32 1.57 -14.59
CA ARG A 123 -10.33 1.55 -16.06
C ARG A 123 -11.05 0.33 -16.64
N ARG A 124 -10.81 -0.86 -16.09
CA ARG A 124 -11.50 -2.09 -16.53
C ARG A 124 -13.01 -2.01 -16.30
N ASN A 125 -13.44 -1.40 -15.20
CA ASN A 125 -14.86 -1.22 -14.89
C ASN A 125 -15.55 -0.20 -15.79
N GLU A 126 -14.89 0.90 -16.09
CA GLU A 126 -15.37 1.86 -17.08
C GLU A 126 -15.53 1.18 -18.46
N GLN A 127 -14.52 0.43 -18.92
CA GLN A 127 -14.59 -0.31 -20.18
C GLN A 127 -15.69 -1.39 -20.17
N ALA A 128 -15.87 -2.10 -19.06
CA ALA A 128 -16.93 -3.09 -18.89
C ALA A 128 -18.32 -2.44 -18.99
N GLN A 129 -18.53 -1.29 -18.35
CA GLN A 129 -19.78 -0.53 -18.43
C GLN A 129 -20.06 -0.03 -19.85
N LEU A 130 -19.05 0.49 -20.55
CA LEU A 130 -19.18 0.92 -21.94
C LEU A 130 -19.58 -0.24 -22.87
N ARG A 131 -18.93 -1.42 -22.71
CA ARG A 131 -19.30 -2.63 -23.46
C ARG A 131 -20.73 -3.06 -23.17
N LEU A 132 -21.14 -3.05 -21.90
CA LEU A 132 -22.50 -3.42 -21.50
C LEU A 132 -23.55 -2.45 -22.07
N HIS A 133 -23.28 -1.14 -22.02
CA HIS A 133 -24.16 -0.14 -22.63
C HIS A 133 -24.27 -0.29 -24.15
N ALA A 134 -23.16 -0.55 -24.84
CA ALA A 134 -23.17 -0.78 -26.28
C ALA A 134 -23.97 -2.04 -26.65
N ALA A 135 -23.77 -3.15 -25.93
CA ALA A 135 -24.51 -4.38 -26.15
C ALA A 135 -26.01 -4.22 -25.86
N TRP A 136 -26.35 -3.49 -24.79
CA TRP A 136 -27.73 -3.16 -24.47
C TRP A 136 -28.38 -2.31 -25.57
N ALA A 137 -27.69 -1.27 -26.06
CA ALA A 137 -28.21 -0.41 -27.12
C ALA A 137 -28.42 -1.16 -28.44
N ALA A 138 -27.55 -2.12 -28.76
CA ALA A 138 -27.72 -3.00 -29.92
C ALA A 138 -28.92 -3.94 -29.79
N ALA A 139 -29.19 -4.45 -28.58
CA ALA A 139 -30.29 -5.39 -28.32
C ALA A 139 -31.66 -4.70 -28.19
N TYR A 140 -31.71 -3.53 -27.55
CA TYR A 140 -32.96 -2.89 -27.11
C TYR A 140 -33.19 -1.47 -27.66
N GLY A 141 -32.25 -0.92 -28.43
CA GLY A 141 -32.27 0.49 -28.86
C GLY A 141 -31.65 1.42 -27.82
N PRO A 142 -31.47 2.73 -28.12
CA PRO A 142 -30.87 3.68 -27.19
C PRO A 142 -31.73 3.89 -25.92
N ARG A 143 -31.06 4.26 -24.81
CA ARG A 143 -31.68 4.52 -23.51
C ARG A 143 -31.99 6.01 -23.50
N ASP A 144 -33.27 6.37 -23.58
CA ASP A 144 -33.73 7.77 -23.41
C ASP A 144 -33.36 8.32 -22.02
#